data_AF-A0A958XPR3-F1
#
_entry.id   AF-A0A958XPR3-F1
#
_cell.length_a   1.000
_cell.length_b   1.000
_cell.length_c   1.000
_cell.angle_alpha   90.00
_cell.angle_beta   90.00
_cell.angle_gamma   90.00
#
_symmetry.space_group_name_H-M   'P 1'
#
loop_
_entity.id
_entity.type
_entity.pdbx_description
1 polymer ?
#
loop_
_entity_poly.entity_id
_entity_poly.type
_entity_poly.pdbx_seq_one_letter_code
_entity_poly.pdbx_strand_id
1 'polypeptide(L)'
;MQFSNEQIEQIMQQTFAGLSLFYRDTNLSDEHLSVYKPGMILRENGMTDASYRGGGMITKHRFLIASAHAKNAAMFEHGTNWGLVILKPGSFFKVLDVFESGGKTQITLLHVPDEGVDLFAQAKTNIEEDIVEKTRKSFQEKLATPPVPELTTEEWLGRTQHPVGLLADGSLQYSAAPKNG
;
A
#
# COMPACT_ATOMS: atom_id res chain seq x y z
N MET A 1 6.25 22.64 10.15
CA MET A 1 7.28 22.16 11.09
C MET A 1 8.60 22.15 10.35
N GLN A 2 9.71 22.59 10.96
CA GLN A 2 11.04 22.52 10.34
C GLN A 2 11.79 21.33 10.96
N PHE A 3 12.13 20.34 10.13
CA PHE A 3 12.88 19.15 10.56
C PHE A 3 14.38 19.45 10.53
N SER A 4 15.14 18.94 11.51
CA SER A 4 16.60 18.92 11.41
C SER A 4 17.07 17.86 10.42
N ASN A 5 18.31 17.98 9.93
CA ASN A 5 18.88 16.99 9.01
C ASN A 5 18.94 15.58 9.64
N GLU A 6 19.28 15.49 10.93
CA GLU A 6 19.30 14.23 11.68
C GLU A 6 17.89 13.60 11.77
N GLN A 7 16.86 14.40 12.00
CA GLN A 7 15.47 13.93 12.02
C GLN A 7 15.04 13.42 10.64
N ILE A 8 15.40 14.14 9.58
CA ILE A 8 15.12 13.71 8.19
C ILE A 8 15.81 12.37 7.92
N GLU A 9 17.09 12.23 8.26
CA GLU A 9 17.84 11.00 8.05
C GLU A 9 17.22 9.80 8.79
N GLN A 10 16.83 9.99 10.05
CA GLN A 10 16.15 8.95 10.83
C GLN A 10 14.81 8.54 10.22
N ILE A 11 13.98 9.50 9.81
CA ILE A 11 12.69 9.22 9.16
C ILE A 11 12.90 8.47 7.84
N MET A 12 13.87 8.89 7.03
CA MET A 12 14.22 8.23 5.77
C MET A 12 14.71 6.80 6.02
N GLN A 13 15.58 6.59 7.02
CA GLN A 13 16.08 5.27 7.39
C GLN A 13 14.93 4.36 7.85
N GLN A 14 14.07 4.84 8.76
CA GLN A 14 12.93 4.05 9.23
C GLN A 14 11.95 3.70 8.10
N THR A 15 11.79 4.57 7.11
CA THR A 15 10.85 4.36 6.00
C THR A 15 11.41 3.35 4.98
N PHE A 16 12.68 3.49 4.61
CA PHE A 16 13.25 2.79 3.45
C PHE A 16 14.18 1.61 3.80
N ALA A 17 14.77 1.56 5.00
CA ALA A 17 15.64 0.46 5.37
C ALA A 17 14.83 -0.84 5.55
N GLY A 18 15.13 -1.87 4.76
CA GLY A 18 14.40 -3.14 4.81
C GLY A 18 13.04 -3.12 4.11
N LEU A 19 12.77 -2.12 3.27
CA LEU A 19 11.51 -1.99 2.53
C LEU A 19 11.23 -3.25 1.70
N SER A 20 10.04 -3.81 1.89
CA SER A 20 9.53 -4.96 1.14
C SER A 20 8.16 -4.64 0.53
N LEU A 21 7.77 -5.40 -0.49
CA LEU A 21 6.49 -5.21 -1.20
C LEU A 21 5.48 -6.28 -0.79
N PHE A 22 4.27 -5.84 -0.45
CA PHE A 22 3.16 -6.69 -0.04
C PHE A 22 1.93 -6.43 -0.92
N TYR A 23 1.18 -7.50 -1.20
CA TYR A 23 0.11 -7.51 -2.18
C TYR A 23 -1.23 -7.64 -1.47
N ARG A 24 -2.16 -6.74 -1.79
CA ARG A 24 -3.55 -6.78 -1.33
C ARG A 24 -4.48 -6.53 -2.50
N ASP A 25 -5.05 -7.61 -3.02
CA ASP A 25 -5.96 -7.60 -4.17
C ASP A 25 -7.40 -7.40 -3.71
N THR A 26 -8.16 -6.56 -4.42
CA THR A 26 -9.56 -6.23 -4.11
C THR A 26 -10.32 -5.73 -5.35
N ASN A 27 -11.63 -5.50 -5.21
CA ASN A 27 -12.48 -4.86 -6.20
C ASN A 27 -13.07 -3.56 -5.62
N LEU A 28 -12.47 -2.42 -5.98
CA LEU A 28 -13.01 -1.10 -5.66
C LEU A 28 -14.15 -0.73 -6.61
N SER A 29 -15.09 0.09 -6.11
CA SER A 29 -16.00 0.86 -6.96
C SER A 29 -15.23 2.02 -7.61
N ASP A 30 -15.77 2.56 -8.70
CA ASP A 30 -15.18 3.74 -9.36
C ASP A 30 -15.11 4.95 -8.42
N GLU A 31 -16.12 5.10 -7.54
CA GLU A 31 -16.14 6.11 -6.49
C GLU A 31 -14.96 5.94 -5.53
N HIS A 32 -14.76 4.74 -4.97
CA HIS A 32 -13.62 4.48 -4.08
C HIS A 32 -12.27 4.64 -4.79
N LEU A 33 -12.15 4.19 -6.04
CA LEU A 33 -10.91 4.34 -6.81
C LEU A 33 -10.55 5.81 -7.02
N SER A 34 -11.54 6.67 -7.31
CA SER A 34 -11.33 8.09 -7.60
C SER A 34 -10.74 8.91 -6.44
N VAL A 35 -10.82 8.36 -5.22
CA VAL A 35 -10.28 8.98 -4.00
C VAL A 35 -8.75 8.97 -3.98
N TYR A 36 -8.12 7.95 -4.55
CA TYR A 36 -6.68 7.75 -4.48
C TYR A 36 -5.95 8.63 -5.49
N LYS A 37 -5.17 9.61 -5.03
CA LYS A 37 -4.34 10.46 -5.88
C LYS A 37 -2.88 10.45 -5.43
N PRO A 38 -1.91 10.36 -6.35
CA PRO A 38 -0.49 10.44 -6.01
C PRO A 38 -0.16 11.65 -5.13
N GLY A 39 0.69 11.45 -4.14
CA GLY A 39 1.10 12.45 -3.15
C GLY A 39 0.20 12.54 -1.92
N MET A 40 -1.02 11.98 -1.94
CA MET A 40 -1.89 12.00 -0.76
C MET A 40 -1.37 11.09 0.35
N ILE A 41 -1.44 11.55 1.59
CA ILE A 41 -1.31 10.70 2.78
C ILE A 41 -2.68 10.23 3.22
N LEU A 42 -2.80 8.92 3.48
CA LEU A 42 -3.96 8.24 4.01
C LEU A 42 -3.63 7.72 5.42
N ARG A 43 -4.65 7.52 6.24
CA ARG A 43 -4.53 6.79 7.51
C ARG A 43 -5.52 5.64 7.52
N GLU A 44 -5.03 4.44 7.81
CA GLU A 44 -5.88 3.26 8.00
C GLU A 44 -6.16 3.07 9.50
N ASN A 45 -7.42 2.98 9.88
CA ASN A 45 -7.82 2.77 11.28
C ASN A 45 -7.73 1.31 11.69
N GLY A 46 -8.01 0.39 10.78
CA GLY A 46 -8.00 -1.04 11.02
C GLY A 46 -6.62 -1.66 10.88
N MET A 47 -6.54 -2.96 11.13
CA MET A 47 -5.40 -3.75 10.69
C MET A 47 -5.41 -3.84 9.17
N THR A 48 -4.24 -3.68 8.55
CA THR A 48 -4.09 -3.91 7.11
C THR A 48 -3.49 -5.28 6.86
N ASP A 49 -4.34 -6.24 6.51
CA ASP A 49 -3.91 -7.54 6.02
C ASP A 49 -3.41 -7.43 4.56
N ALA A 50 -2.26 -8.04 4.29
CA ALA A 50 -1.68 -8.19 2.96
C ALA A 50 -0.87 -9.49 2.87
N SER A 51 -0.40 -9.85 1.69
CA SER A 51 0.44 -11.03 1.48
C SER A 51 1.84 -10.66 1.02
N TYR A 52 2.87 -11.39 1.46
CA TYR A 52 4.20 -11.32 0.82
C TYR A 52 4.28 -12.11 -0.49
N ARG A 53 3.23 -12.87 -0.84
CA ARG A 53 3.13 -13.64 -2.08
C ARG A 53 2.43 -12.79 -3.13
N GLY A 54 3.04 -12.65 -4.31
CA GLY A 54 2.48 -11.83 -5.39
C GLY A 54 2.57 -12.52 -6.74
N GLY A 55 1.44 -12.68 -7.41
CA GLY A 55 1.31 -13.19 -8.79
C GLY A 55 0.30 -12.37 -9.59
N GLY A 56 -0.32 -13.00 -10.58
CA GLY A 56 -1.45 -12.44 -11.31
C GLY A 56 -2.65 -12.15 -10.42
N MET A 57 -3.70 -11.57 -11.01
CA MET A 57 -4.88 -11.10 -10.27
C MET A 57 -6.16 -11.62 -10.89
N ILE A 58 -7.06 -12.13 -10.04
CA ILE A 58 -8.46 -12.38 -10.41
C ILE A 58 -9.36 -11.15 -10.19
N THR A 59 -8.92 -10.21 -9.35
CA THR A 59 -9.62 -8.95 -9.09
C THR A 59 -9.19 -7.84 -10.05
N LYS A 60 -9.84 -6.68 -9.97
CA LYS A 60 -9.54 -5.50 -10.78
C LYS A 60 -8.49 -4.57 -10.15
N HIS A 61 -8.36 -4.55 -8.83
CA HIS A 61 -7.53 -3.56 -8.13
C HIS A 61 -6.54 -4.23 -7.17
N ARG A 62 -5.35 -3.64 -7.05
CA ARG A 62 -4.30 -4.06 -6.13
C ARG A 62 -3.79 -2.87 -5.35
N PHE A 63 -3.76 -2.97 -4.03
CA PHE A 63 -2.86 -2.16 -3.21
C PHE A 63 -1.53 -2.87 -3.14
N LEU A 64 -0.49 -2.25 -3.70
CA LEU A 64 0.89 -2.69 -3.52
C LEU A 64 1.51 -1.85 -2.41
N ILE A 65 1.76 -2.48 -1.27
CA ILE A 65 2.19 -1.80 -0.05
C ILE A 65 3.69 -1.99 0.10
N ALA A 66 4.46 -0.91 -0.01
CA ALA A 66 5.86 -0.84 0.32
C ALA A 66 6.01 -0.52 1.82
N SER A 67 6.59 -1.44 2.59
CA SER A 67 6.73 -1.26 4.05
C SER A 67 7.97 -1.98 4.59
N ALA A 68 8.65 -1.34 5.54
CA ALA A 68 9.70 -1.95 6.36
C ALA A 68 9.16 -2.57 7.67
N HIS A 69 7.88 -2.35 7.98
CA HIS A 69 7.30 -2.60 9.31
C HIS A 69 6.15 -3.60 9.32
N ALA A 70 5.81 -4.19 8.17
CA ALA A 70 4.79 -5.23 8.11
C ALA A 70 5.24 -6.46 8.93
N LYS A 71 4.36 -6.96 9.80
CA LYS A 71 4.67 -8.11 10.65
C LYS A 71 4.24 -9.39 9.96
N ASN A 72 5.16 -10.33 9.80
CA ASN A 72 4.84 -11.66 9.30
C ASN A 72 3.96 -12.39 10.32
N ALA A 73 2.76 -12.76 9.89
CA ALA A 73 1.77 -13.48 10.67
C ALA A 73 1.45 -14.86 10.06
N ALA A 74 2.26 -15.34 9.10
CA ALA A 74 2.09 -16.64 8.46
C ALA A 74 2.10 -17.81 9.46
N MET A 75 2.76 -17.66 10.62
CA MET A 75 2.73 -18.67 11.67
C MET A 75 1.34 -18.89 12.31
N PHE A 76 0.41 -17.95 12.09
CA PHE A 76 -0.98 -18.03 12.55
C PHE A 76 -1.94 -18.49 11.43
N GLU A 77 -1.41 -18.77 10.24
CA GLU A 77 -2.17 -19.34 9.14
C GLU A 77 -2.33 -20.84 9.38
N HIS A 78 -3.52 -21.25 9.83
CA HIS A 78 -3.84 -22.65 10.10
C HIS A 78 -4.00 -23.47 8.79
N GLY A 79 -2.94 -23.53 7.96
CA GLY A 79 -2.91 -24.26 6.70
C GLY A 79 -3.40 -23.48 5.48
N THR A 80 -3.81 -22.22 5.63
CA THR A 80 -4.28 -21.37 4.53
C THR A 80 -3.14 -20.93 3.59
N ASN A 81 -1.92 -20.82 4.11
CA ASN A 81 -0.70 -20.47 3.38
C ASN A 81 -0.79 -19.15 2.60
N TRP A 82 -1.53 -18.14 3.05
CA TRP A 82 -1.60 -16.87 2.33
C TRP A 82 -0.28 -16.10 2.36
N GLY A 83 0.63 -16.42 3.28
CA GLY A 83 1.80 -15.59 3.50
C GLY A 83 1.41 -14.23 4.09
N LEU A 84 0.51 -14.26 5.08
CA LEU A 84 -0.08 -13.13 5.74
C LEU A 84 0.98 -12.26 6.39
N VAL A 85 0.89 -10.98 6.08
CA VAL A 85 1.50 -9.90 6.84
C VAL A 85 0.43 -8.94 7.32
N ILE A 86 0.69 -8.30 8.44
CA ILE A 86 -0.23 -7.34 9.05
C ILE A 86 0.50 -6.02 9.29
N LEU A 87 -0.11 -4.91 8.88
CA LEU A 87 0.25 -3.58 9.36
C LEU A 87 -0.71 -3.12 10.45
N LYS A 88 -0.17 -2.38 11.43
CA LYS A 88 -0.88 -1.98 12.65
C LYS A 88 -2.03 -0.99 12.35
N PRO A 89 -3.06 -0.97 13.21
CA PRO A 89 -4.02 0.12 13.26
C PRO A 89 -3.35 1.49 13.35
N GLY A 90 -3.90 2.46 12.64
CA GLY A 90 -3.41 3.84 12.60
C GLY A 90 -2.23 4.09 11.66
N SER A 91 -1.79 3.09 10.90
CA SER A 91 -0.70 3.23 9.92
C SER A 91 -1.00 4.31 8.87
N PHE A 92 0.02 5.10 8.54
CA PHE A 92 -0.04 6.12 7.49
C PHE A 92 0.54 5.62 6.18
N PHE A 93 -0.12 5.95 5.08
CA PHE A 93 0.31 5.54 3.75
C PHE A 93 0.35 6.73 2.80
N LYS A 94 1.48 6.95 2.14
CA LYS A 94 1.53 7.85 0.98
C LYS A 94 1.15 7.10 -0.27
N VAL A 95 0.18 7.61 -1.03
CA VAL A 95 -0.09 7.13 -2.39
C VAL A 95 1.05 7.60 -3.29
N LEU A 96 1.91 6.68 -3.73
CA LEU A 96 3.00 7.01 -4.65
C LEU A 96 2.50 7.10 -6.09
N ASP A 97 1.59 6.20 -6.46
CA ASP A 97 1.14 6.06 -7.84
C ASP A 97 -0.19 5.31 -7.96
N VAL A 98 -0.93 5.62 -9.01
CA VAL A 98 -2.13 4.88 -9.44
C VAL A 98 -1.95 4.56 -10.92
N PHE A 99 -1.72 3.29 -11.23
CA PHE A 99 -1.32 2.85 -12.57
C PHE A 99 -2.25 1.77 -13.10
N GLU A 100 -2.78 1.99 -14.30
CA GLU A 100 -3.63 1.03 -15.01
C GLU A 100 -2.82 0.28 -16.08
N SER A 101 -3.04 -1.04 -16.17
CA SER A 101 -2.54 -1.86 -17.26
C SER A 101 -3.49 -3.03 -17.51
N GLY A 102 -3.97 -3.18 -18.75
CA GLY A 102 -4.82 -4.29 -19.14
C GLY A 102 -6.16 -4.37 -18.39
N GLY A 103 -6.78 -3.22 -18.09
CA GLY A 103 -8.06 -3.15 -17.36
C GLY A 103 -7.95 -3.51 -15.87
N LYS A 104 -6.73 -3.51 -15.32
CA LYS A 104 -6.45 -3.69 -13.89
C LYS A 104 -5.62 -2.51 -13.38
N THR A 105 -5.83 -2.15 -12.13
CA THR A 105 -5.21 -0.97 -11.52
C THR A 105 -4.39 -1.34 -10.30
N GLN A 106 -3.17 -0.84 -10.22
CA GLN A 106 -2.32 -0.89 -9.04
C GLN A 106 -2.24 0.48 -8.38
N ILE A 107 -2.54 0.52 -7.08
CA ILE A 107 -2.34 1.68 -6.20
C ILE A 107 -1.10 1.37 -5.36
N THR A 108 0.01 2.07 -5.62
CA THR A 108 1.26 1.88 -4.88
C THR A 108 1.24 2.75 -3.63
N LEU A 109 1.37 2.13 -2.46
CA LEU A 109 1.35 2.79 -1.16
C LEU A 109 2.73 2.66 -0.50
N LEU A 110 3.26 3.77 0.03
CA LEU A 110 4.42 3.78 0.91
C LEU A 110 3.96 3.90 2.35
N HIS A 111 4.26 2.90 3.19
CA HIS A 111 4.03 3.00 4.62
C HIS A 111 5.04 3.98 5.25
N VAL A 112 4.52 5.04 5.87
CA VAL A 112 5.34 6.10 6.48
C VAL A 112 5.17 6.08 8.01
N PRO A 113 6.24 6.36 8.78
CA PRO A 113 6.14 6.51 10.22
C PRO A 113 5.35 7.78 10.57
N ASP A 114 4.70 7.78 11.73
CA ASP A 114 3.84 8.86 12.20
C ASP A 114 4.60 10.21 12.25
N GLU A 115 5.85 10.20 12.73
CA GLU A 115 6.74 11.37 12.76
C GLU A 115 7.14 11.88 11.37
N GLY A 116 7.00 11.05 10.34
CA GLY A 116 7.35 11.35 8.95
C GLY A 116 6.20 11.90 8.12
N VAL A 117 4.96 11.89 8.62
CA VAL A 117 3.77 12.27 7.85
C VAL A 117 3.90 13.66 7.24
N ASP A 118 4.27 14.67 8.04
CA ASP A 118 4.42 16.05 7.58
C ASP A 118 5.53 16.20 6.54
N LEU A 119 6.62 15.43 6.67
CA LEU A 119 7.74 15.43 5.73
C LEU A 119 7.29 14.86 4.38
N PHE A 120 6.69 13.67 4.39
CA PHE A 120 6.26 12.97 3.17
C PHE A 120 5.05 13.62 2.49
N ALA A 121 4.22 14.38 3.23
CA ALA A 121 3.15 15.18 2.65
C ALA A 121 3.66 16.39 1.84
N GLN A 122 4.87 16.87 2.12
CA GLN A 122 5.45 18.08 1.50
C GLN A 122 6.55 17.77 0.49
N ALA A 123 7.27 16.66 0.67
CA ALA A 123 8.39 16.29 -0.16
C ALA A 123 8.03 15.15 -1.11
N LYS A 124 8.62 15.17 -2.31
CA LYS A 124 8.74 14.02 -3.18
C LYS A 124 10.22 13.71 -3.33
N THR A 125 10.61 12.48 -2.99
CA THR A 125 12.00 12.03 -3.05
C THR A 125 12.27 11.26 -4.34
N ASN A 126 13.53 11.24 -4.78
CA ASN A 126 13.97 10.41 -5.91
C ASN A 126 13.74 8.91 -5.65
N ILE A 127 13.84 8.46 -4.39
CA ILE A 127 13.56 7.08 -3.99
C ILE A 127 12.10 6.71 -4.31
N GLU A 128 11.15 7.62 -4.11
CA GLU A 128 9.74 7.38 -4.46
C GLU A 128 9.56 7.19 -5.97
N GLU A 129 10.27 7.95 -6.80
CA GLU A 129 10.22 7.82 -8.25
C GLU A 129 10.76 6.47 -8.72
N ASP A 130 11.92 6.06 -8.17
CA ASP A 130 12.50 4.73 -8.43
C ASP A 130 11.56 3.59 -8.03
N ILE A 131 10.84 3.74 -6.90
CA ILE A 131 9.83 2.76 -6.47
C ILE A 131 8.72 2.69 -7.51
N VAL A 132 8.16 3.82 -7.95
CA VAL A 132 7.07 3.86 -8.93
C VAL A 132 7.46 3.17 -10.24
N GLU A 133 8.64 3.47 -10.77
CA GLU A 133 9.09 2.83 -12.03
C GLU A 133 9.22 1.32 -11.89
N LYS A 134 9.86 0.86 -10.80
CA LYS A 134 10.05 -0.58 -10.53
C LYS A 134 8.72 -1.30 -10.30
N THR A 135 7.79 -0.69 -9.56
CA THR A 135 6.51 -1.33 -9.24
C THR A 135 5.56 -1.36 -10.42
N ARG A 136 5.59 -0.38 -11.34
CA ARG A 136 4.84 -0.43 -12.61
C ARG A 136 5.32 -1.58 -13.48
N LYS A 137 6.64 -1.71 -13.66
CA LYS A 137 7.23 -2.82 -14.42
C LYS A 137 6.87 -4.17 -13.79
N SER A 138 7.06 -4.30 -12.48
CA SER A 138 6.74 -5.53 -11.75
C SER A 138 5.25 -5.88 -11.83
N PHE A 139 4.37 -4.88 -11.83
CA PHE A 139 2.94 -5.09 -11.98
C PHE A 139 2.60 -5.75 -13.32
N GLN A 140 3.12 -5.18 -14.42
CA GLN A 140 2.90 -5.72 -15.76
C GLN A 140 3.43 -7.15 -15.90
N GLU A 141 4.63 -7.42 -15.37
CA GLU A 141 5.21 -8.76 -15.36
C GLU A 141 4.35 -9.75 -14.57
N LYS A 142 3.83 -9.35 -13.41
CA LYS A 142 2.95 -10.19 -12.58
C LYS A 142 1.59 -10.44 -13.21
N LEU A 143 1.03 -9.49 -13.94
CA LEU A 143 -0.24 -9.70 -14.64
C LEU A 143 -0.14 -10.82 -15.71
N ALA A 144 1.06 -11.11 -16.21
CA ALA A 144 1.32 -12.20 -17.13
C ALA A 144 1.54 -13.56 -16.45
N THR A 145 1.53 -13.63 -15.11
CA THR A 145 1.67 -14.90 -14.37
C THR A 145 0.33 -15.37 -13.81
N PRO A 146 0.18 -16.68 -13.51
CA PRO A 146 -1.01 -17.16 -12.83
C PRO A 146 -1.21 -16.46 -11.46
N PRO A 147 -2.46 -16.28 -11.02
CA PRO A 147 -2.72 -15.83 -9.65
C PRO A 147 -2.24 -16.88 -8.65
N VAL A 148 -1.87 -16.43 -7.45
CA VAL A 148 -1.53 -17.31 -6.33
C VAL A 148 -2.81 -17.99 -5.85
N PRO A 149 -2.96 -19.33 -5.94
CA PRO A 149 -4.25 -20.00 -5.71
C PRO A 149 -4.86 -19.69 -4.33
N GLU A 150 -4.03 -19.67 -3.28
CA GLU A 150 -4.50 -19.42 -1.93
C GLU A 150 -4.99 -17.98 -1.73
N LEU A 151 -4.54 -17.03 -2.55
CA LEU A 151 -5.00 -15.64 -2.55
C LEU A 151 -6.24 -15.41 -3.43
N THR A 152 -6.84 -16.49 -3.96
CA THR A 152 -8.07 -16.44 -4.75
C THR A 152 -9.29 -16.98 -4.02
N THR A 153 -9.11 -17.48 -2.79
CA THR A 153 -10.20 -18.03 -1.99
C THR A 153 -11.15 -16.93 -1.51
N GLU A 154 -12.42 -17.27 -1.31
CA GLU A 154 -13.42 -16.33 -0.78
C GLU A 154 -13.01 -15.78 0.60
N GLU A 155 -12.41 -16.63 1.43
CA GLU A 155 -11.91 -16.22 2.75
C GLU A 155 -10.84 -15.12 2.64
N TRP A 156 -9.85 -15.28 1.76
CA TRP A 156 -8.82 -14.25 1.56
C TRP A 156 -9.41 -12.97 0.98
N LEU A 157 -10.23 -13.09 -0.07
CA LEU A 157 -10.87 -11.94 -0.71
C LEU A 157 -11.77 -11.17 0.26
N GLY A 158 -12.46 -11.87 1.18
CA GLY A 158 -13.23 -11.25 2.25
C GLY A 158 -12.38 -10.46 3.23
N ARG A 159 -11.16 -10.91 3.54
CA ARG A 159 -10.22 -10.18 4.42
C ARG A 159 -9.68 -8.90 3.77
N THR A 160 -9.48 -8.91 2.45
CA THR A 160 -8.88 -7.79 1.72
C THR A 160 -9.89 -6.87 1.03
N GLN A 161 -11.20 -7.15 1.14
CA GLN A 161 -12.25 -6.43 0.42
C GLN A 161 -12.30 -4.93 0.74
N HIS A 162 -12.00 -4.54 1.99
CA HIS A 162 -12.13 -3.15 2.41
C HIS A 162 -11.02 -2.28 1.80
N PRO A 163 -11.35 -1.10 1.23
CA PRO A 163 -10.35 -0.17 0.73
C PRO A 163 -9.43 0.33 1.84
N VAL A 164 -8.14 0.52 1.54
CA VAL A 164 -7.18 1.05 2.53
C VAL A 164 -7.35 2.55 2.68
N GLY A 165 -7.53 3.03 3.91
CA GLY A 165 -7.63 4.44 4.27
C GLY A 165 -9.03 5.05 4.18
N LEU A 166 -10.04 4.28 3.79
CA LEU A 166 -11.44 4.72 3.73
C LEU A 166 -12.23 4.17 4.91
N LEU A 167 -13.17 4.99 5.40
CA LEU A 167 -14.19 4.58 6.35
C LEU A 167 -15.28 3.76 5.65
N ALA A 168 -16.16 3.14 6.44
CA ALA A 168 -17.24 2.30 5.93
C ALA A 168 -18.24 3.04 5.02
N ASP A 169 -18.34 4.36 5.16
CA ASP A 169 -19.18 5.24 4.34
C ASP A 169 -18.47 5.76 3.06
N GLY A 170 -17.23 5.30 2.80
CA GLY A 170 -16.44 5.75 1.66
C GLY A 170 -15.74 7.10 1.85
N SER A 171 -15.81 7.70 3.04
CA SER A 171 -15.07 8.94 3.35
C SER A 171 -13.63 8.66 3.80
N LEU A 172 -12.73 9.63 3.59
CA LEU A 172 -11.39 9.60 4.15
C LEU A 172 -11.43 10.10 5.59
N GLN A 173 -10.92 9.31 6.53
CA GLN A 173 -10.74 9.77 7.90
C GLN A 173 -9.68 10.87 8.00
N TYR A 174 -8.58 10.69 7.27
CA TYR A 174 -7.49 11.63 7.20
C TYR A 174 -6.99 11.68 5.77
N SER A 175 -6.86 12.88 5.25
CA SER A 175 -6.08 13.11 4.05
C SER A 175 -5.28 14.38 4.17
N ALA A 176 -3.99 14.28 3.82
CA ALA A 176 -3.17 15.43 3.53
C ALA A 176 -2.81 15.37 2.06
N ALA A 177 -3.34 16.31 1.27
CA ALA A 177 -2.90 16.53 -0.10
C ALA A 177 -1.56 17.30 -0.08
N PRO A 178 -0.73 17.16 -1.12
CA PRO A 178 0.42 18.03 -1.29
C PRO A 178 -0.04 19.48 -1.21
N LYS A 179 0.61 20.30 -0.39
CA LYS A 179 0.42 21.75 -0.49
C LYS A 179 0.97 22.15 -1.85
N ASN A 180 0.11 22.59 -2.77
CA ASN A 180 0.56 23.20 -4.01
C ASN A 180 1.56 24.30 -3.65
N GLY A 181 2.82 24.11 -4.05
CA GLY A 181 3.84 25.16 -4.04
C GLY A 181 3.53 26.21 -5.08
#